data_AF-A0A4Y8CWA9-F1
#
_entry.id   AF-A0A4Y8CWA9-F1
#
_cell.length_a   1.000
_cell.length_b   1.000
_cell.length_c   1.000
_cell.angle_alpha   90.00
_cell.angle_beta   90.00
_cell.angle_gamma   90.00
#
_symmetry.space_group_name_H-M   'P 1'
#
loop_
_entity.id
_entity.type
_entity.pdbx_description
1 polymer ?
#
loop_
_entity_poly.entity_id
_entity_poly.type
_entity_poly.pdbx_seq_one_letter_code
_entity_poly.pdbx_strand_id
1 'polypeptide(L)'
;MNVISWDFAYSLFPDMNFIKRKAYEINGGDNGYLQANADHEDPEAKYRRRGWEWENAAVIGDSKNSHSLNLAGRRKIEDPYTWTIMLDTNGVNGGQPSYLLQNSYFKVAQLGPPNTQYFVDMNIVRSCILRYEYTTTTRFYDHFSFWASVKQKLDDLTHTQLLEFPENERPMPLQTRAPSGYKIEYNSRTIKRRVQEPKGWIFYDDQIPIWYEEYLKDEEARLRAEQEMEQAELELHIIN
;
A
#
# COMPACT_ATOMS: atom_id res chain seq x y z
N MET A 1 -8.49 -4.10 -9.08
CA MET A 1 -8.44 -2.62 -8.99
C MET A 1 -7.27 -2.15 -9.83
N ASN A 2 -7.50 -1.18 -10.71
CA ASN A 2 -6.47 -0.65 -11.60
C ASN A 2 -6.27 0.84 -11.29
N VAL A 3 -5.02 1.29 -11.26
CA VAL A 3 -4.63 2.69 -10.99
C VAL A 3 -3.75 3.13 -12.14
N ILE A 4 -4.00 4.29 -12.74
CA ILE A 4 -3.21 4.83 -13.84
C ILE A 4 -2.65 6.18 -13.41
N SER A 5 -1.33 6.33 -13.43
CA SER A 5 -0.62 7.60 -13.31
C SER A 5 -0.22 8.12 -14.69
N TRP A 6 0.51 9.23 -14.75
CA TRP A 6 0.97 9.81 -16.01
C TRP A 6 2.08 8.98 -16.67
N ASP A 7 2.79 8.15 -15.90
CA ASP A 7 3.97 7.38 -16.31
C ASP A 7 3.86 5.86 -16.05
N PHE A 8 2.86 5.40 -15.30
CA PHE A 8 2.63 4.00 -15.01
C PHE A 8 1.15 3.61 -15.00
N ALA A 9 0.87 2.35 -15.33
CA ALA A 9 -0.40 1.70 -15.05
C ALA A 9 -0.20 0.51 -14.12
N TYR A 10 -0.95 0.47 -13.03
CA TYR A 10 -0.89 -0.56 -11.99
C TYR A 10 -2.16 -1.42 -12.01
N SER A 11 -2.00 -2.72 -11.83
CA SER A 11 -3.08 -3.62 -11.39
C SER A 11 -2.72 -4.19 -10.03
N LEU A 12 -3.51 -3.82 -9.01
CA LEU A 12 -3.23 -4.18 -7.60
C LEU A 12 -3.63 -5.62 -7.25
N PHE A 13 -4.55 -6.17 -8.03
CA PHE A 13 -5.05 -7.54 -7.90
C PHE A 13 -5.02 -8.23 -9.28
N PRO A 14 -3.84 -8.39 -9.88
CA PRO A 14 -3.73 -9.04 -11.16
C PRO A 14 -3.89 -10.54 -10.96
N ASP A 15 -4.97 -11.11 -11.48
CA ASP A 15 -4.99 -12.56 -11.62
C ASP A 15 -4.12 -12.94 -12.81
N MET A 16 -3.06 -13.69 -12.54
CA MET A 16 -2.06 -14.14 -13.52
C MET A 16 -2.61 -15.06 -14.62
N ASN A 17 -3.93 -15.19 -14.71
CA ASN A 17 -4.67 -16.02 -15.63
C ASN A 17 -4.27 -15.74 -17.08
N PHE A 18 -4.03 -14.47 -17.43
CA PHE A 18 -3.57 -14.13 -18.78
C PHE A 18 -2.17 -14.64 -19.11
N ILE A 19 -1.20 -14.50 -18.18
CA ILE A 19 0.18 -14.98 -18.36
C ILE A 19 0.23 -16.51 -18.36
N LYS A 20 -0.48 -17.13 -17.41
CA LYS A 20 -0.56 -18.60 -17.28
C LYS A 20 -1.45 -19.24 -18.35
N ARG A 21 -2.09 -18.42 -19.21
CA ARG A 21 -3.12 -18.86 -20.16
C ARG A 21 -4.17 -19.75 -19.47
N LYS A 22 -4.61 -19.36 -18.28
CA LYS A 22 -5.69 -20.01 -17.55
C LYS A 22 -7.01 -19.28 -17.82
N ALA A 23 -8.01 -20.03 -18.22
CA ALA A 23 -9.38 -19.56 -18.38
C ALA A 23 -10.27 -20.25 -17.34
N TYR A 24 -11.22 -19.50 -16.80
CA TYR A 24 -12.15 -19.96 -15.79
C TYR A 24 -13.56 -19.94 -16.36
N GLU A 25 -14.36 -20.92 -15.96
CA GLU A 25 -15.81 -20.86 -16.17
C GLU A 25 -16.39 -19.66 -15.37
N ILE A 26 -17.23 -18.85 -16.01
CA ILE A 26 -17.89 -17.70 -15.37
C ILE A 26 -19.25 -18.16 -14.89
N ASN A 27 -19.31 -18.54 -13.60
CA ASN A 27 -20.42 -19.22 -12.92
C ASN A 27 -20.53 -20.69 -13.32
N GLY A 28 -20.10 -21.58 -12.40
CA GLY A 28 -20.24 -23.04 -12.54
C GLY A 28 -21.59 -23.39 -13.16
N GLY A 29 -21.56 -24.13 -14.26
CA GLY A 29 -22.56 -24.22 -15.34
C GLY A 29 -23.97 -24.71 -15.00
N ASP A 30 -24.57 -24.21 -13.91
CA ASP A 30 -25.90 -24.59 -13.43
C ASP A 30 -26.88 -23.41 -13.39
N ASN A 31 -26.56 -22.30 -14.07
CA ASN A 31 -27.58 -21.30 -14.39
C ASN A 31 -28.34 -21.75 -15.64
N GLY A 32 -29.44 -22.48 -15.41
CA GLY A 32 -30.45 -22.88 -16.41
C GLY A 32 -31.18 -21.74 -17.13
N TYR A 33 -30.59 -20.53 -17.17
CA TYR A 33 -31.09 -19.34 -17.86
C TYR A 33 -30.28 -18.97 -19.11
N LEU A 34 -29.15 -19.62 -19.39
CA LEU A 34 -28.50 -19.52 -20.69
C LEU A 34 -29.16 -20.51 -21.65
N GLN A 35 -30.36 -20.14 -22.09
CA GLN A 35 -30.95 -20.69 -23.31
C GLN A 35 -29.91 -20.63 -24.41
N ALA A 36 -29.63 -21.81 -24.97
CA ALA A 36 -28.77 -22.03 -26.10
C ALA A 36 -29.14 -21.09 -27.26
N ASN A 37 -28.36 -20.03 -27.43
CA ASN A 37 -28.12 -19.49 -28.76
C ASN A 37 -27.21 -20.51 -29.46
N ALA A 38 -27.77 -21.24 -30.41
CA ALA A 38 -27.20 -22.43 -31.06
C ALA A 38 -25.89 -22.22 -31.85
N ASP A 39 -25.31 -21.01 -31.82
CA ASP A 39 -24.09 -20.65 -32.55
C ASP A 39 -22.91 -20.27 -31.64
N HIS A 40 -23.05 -20.38 -30.31
CA HIS A 40 -21.95 -20.10 -29.40
C HIS A 40 -21.06 -21.33 -29.24
N GLU A 41 -19.86 -21.23 -29.80
CA GLU A 41 -18.74 -22.13 -29.53
C GLU A 41 -18.54 -22.33 -28.02
N ASP A 42 -18.45 -23.59 -27.60
CA ASP A 42 -18.15 -23.96 -26.22
C ASP A 42 -16.90 -23.21 -25.72
N PRO A 43 -17.02 -22.36 -24.68
CA PRO A 43 -15.91 -21.62 -24.13
C PRO A 43 -14.73 -22.51 -23.75
N GLU A 44 -14.95 -23.68 -23.17
CA GLU A 44 -13.87 -24.60 -22.81
C GLU A 44 -13.08 -25.03 -24.05
N ALA A 45 -13.78 -25.56 -25.06
CA ALA A 45 -13.18 -25.96 -26.33
C ALA A 45 -12.43 -24.80 -27.01
N LYS A 46 -13.00 -23.59 -27.02
CA LYS A 46 -12.38 -22.38 -27.60
C LYS A 46 -11.04 -22.06 -26.96
N TYR A 47 -10.98 -22.05 -25.62
CA TYR A 47 -9.77 -21.67 -24.88
C TYR A 47 -8.73 -22.79 -24.94
N ARG A 48 -9.12 -24.06 -24.75
CA ARG A 48 -8.20 -25.20 -24.91
C ARG A 48 -7.53 -25.24 -26.28
N ARG A 49 -8.29 -25.00 -27.36
CA ARG A 49 -7.73 -24.93 -28.72
C ARG A 49 -6.71 -23.81 -28.90
N ARG A 50 -6.82 -22.72 -28.13
CA ARG A 50 -5.85 -21.62 -28.13
C ARG A 50 -4.64 -21.89 -27.23
N GLY A 51 -4.52 -23.10 -26.68
CA GLY A 51 -3.45 -23.48 -25.75
C GLY A 51 -3.61 -22.86 -24.36
N TRP A 52 -4.86 -22.64 -23.94
CA TRP A 52 -5.18 -22.21 -22.58
C TRP A 52 -5.59 -23.41 -21.73
N GLU A 53 -5.14 -23.42 -20.48
CA GLU A 53 -5.65 -24.31 -19.45
C GLU A 53 -7.05 -23.86 -19.04
N TRP A 54 -7.99 -24.79 -18.92
CA TRP A 54 -9.36 -24.52 -18.49
C TRP A 54 -9.56 -25.08 -17.08
N GLU A 55 -9.99 -24.23 -16.16
CA GLU A 55 -10.35 -24.61 -14.79
C GLU A 55 -11.84 -24.31 -14.57
N ASN A 56 -12.58 -25.28 -14.03
CA ASN A 56 -13.95 -25.04 -13.61
C ASN A 56 -13.98 -23.95 -12.55
N ALA A 57 -15.04 -23.14 -12.55
CA ALA A 57 -15.17 -22.03 -11.62
C ALA A 57 -15.00 -22.56 -10.19
N ALA A 58 -14.05 -22.01 -9.45
CA ALA A 58 -14.02 -22.25 -8.04
C ALA A 58 -15.32 -21.71 -7.43
N VAL A 59 -15.94 -22.47 -6.54
CA VAL A 59 -17.19 -22.07 -5.86
C VAL A 59 -17.01 -20.65 -5.31
N ILE A 60 -18.04 -19.80 -5.45
CA ILE A 60 -18.03 -18.43 -4.90
C ILE A 60 -17.48 -18.47 -3.47
N GLY A 61 -16.30 -17.87 -3.26
CA GLY A 61 -15.60 -17.88 -1.97
C GLY A 61 -14.34 -18.74 -1.88
N ASP A 62 -13.89 -19.37 -2.97
CA ASP A 62 -12.62 -20.12 -2.94
C ASP A 62 -11.41 -19.17 -2.94
N SER A 63 -10.92 -18.90 -1.73
CA SER A 63 -9.73 -18.09 -1.46
C SER A 63 -8.43 -18.73 -1.96
N LYS A 64 -8.44 -20.03 -2.36
CA LYS A 64 -7.23 -20.70 -2.87
C LYS A 64 -6.73 -20.16 -4.20
N ASN A 65 -7.61 -19.61 -5.04
CA ASN A 65 -7.25 -19.17 -6.40
C ASN A 65 -7.01 -17.66 -6.52
N SER A 66 -7.27 -16.89 -5.46
CA SER A 66 -7.02 -15.46 -5.45
C SER A 66 -5.63 -15.16 -4.89
N HIS A 67 -4.60 -15.68 -5.57
CA HIS A 67 -3.18 -15.44 -5.22
C HIS A 67 -2.84 -13.94 -5.14
N SER A 68 -3.59 -13.13 -5.88
CA SER A 68 -3.47 -11.67 -5.91
C SER A 68 -4.16 -10.99 -4.70
N LEU A 69 -5.14 -11.64 -4.05
CA LEU A 69 -5.77 -11.20 -2.81
C LEU A 69 -5.00 -11.75 -1.61
N ASN A 70 -3.84 -11.16 -1.32
CA ASN A 70 -3.18 -11.41 -0.05
C ASN A 70 -3.95 -10.71 1.09
N LEU A 71 -4.78 -11.48 1.79
CA LEU A 71 -5.61 -11.02 2.92
C LEU A 71 -4.83 -10.89 4.24
N ALA A 72 -3.65 -11.52 4.32
CA ALA A 72 -2.84 -11.56 5.54
C ALA A 72 -1.82 -10.40 5.63
N GLY A 73 -1.52 -9.75 4.50
CA GLY A 73 -0.40 -8.83 4.38
C GLY A 73 -0.76 -7.36 4.24
N ARG A 74 0.18 -6.51 4.65
CA ARG A 74 0.25 -5.10 4.24
C ARG A 74 0.73 -5.08 2.79
N ARG A 75 -0.04 -4.46 1.91
CA ARG A 75 0.28 -4.33 0.50
C ARG A 75 0.86 -2.94 0.24
N LYS A 76 1.81 -2.87 -0.68
CA LYS A 76 2.40 -1.64 -1.19
C LYS A 76 2.22 -1.64 -2.70
N ILE A 77 1.97 -0.48 -3.31
CA ILE A 77 2.02 -0.42 -4.78
C ILE A 77 3.45 -0.80 -5.22
N GLU A 78 3.57 -1.68 -6.22
CA GLU A 78 4.80 -2.36 -6.66
C GLU A 78 5.31 -3.50 -5.76
N ASP A 79 4.49 -4.01 -4.85
CA ASP A 79 4.82 -5.29 -4.22
C ASP A 79 4.76 -6.47 -5.21
N PRO A 80 5.26 -7.66 -4.86
CA PRO A 80 5.30 -8.83 -5.76
C PRO A 80 3.94 -9.28 -6.31
N TYR A 81 2.84 -8.76 -5.76
CA TYR A 81 1.47 -9.08 -6.14
C TYR A 81 0.81 -7.93 -6.94
N THR A 82 1.59 -6.92 -7.35
CA THR A 82 1.16 -5.80 -8.18
C THR A 82 1.76 -5.95 -9.57
N TRP A 83 0.97 -5.75 -10.61
CA TRP A 83 1.48 -5.60 -11.97
C TRP A 83 1.67 -4.12 -12.29
N THR A 84 2.83 -3.78 -12.84
CA THR A 84 3.20 -2.41 -13.22
C THR A 84 3.58 -2.40 -14.70
N ILE A 85 3.00 -1.47 -15.45
CA ILE A 85 3.29 -1.23 -16.87
C ILE A 85 3.80 0.21 -16.98
N MET A 86 5.00 0.39 -17.53
CA MET A 86 5.52 1.71 -17.87
C MET A 86 4.76 2.27 -19.07
N LEU A 87 4.35 3.53 -18.98
CA LEU A 87 3.69 4.24 -20.07
C LEU A 87 4.71 5.08 -20.84
N ASP A 88 4.50 5.21 -22.15
CA ASP A 88 5.28 6.16 -22.95
C ASP A 88 4.83 7.58 -22.60
N THR A 89 5.79 8.39 -22.11
CA THR A 89 5.55 9.76 -21.66
C THR A 89 6.01 10.81 -22.69
N ASN A 90 6.42 10.37 -23.89
CA ASN A 90 6.84 11.27 -24.97
C ASN A 90 5.73 12.27 -25.32
N GLY A 91 6.03 13.56 -25.18
CA GLY A 91 5.11 14.65 -25.50
C GLY A 91 4.02 14.92 -24.46
N VAL A 92 4.10 14.30 -23.27
CA VAL A 92 3.18 14.53 -22.16
C VAL A 92 3.86 15.38 -21.09
N ASN A 93 3.14 16.36 -20.55
CA ASN A 93 3.61 17.12 -19.39
C ASN A 93 3.55 16.22 -18.15
N GLY A 94 4.66 16.14 -17.41
CA GLY A 94 4.74 15.32 -16.20
C GLY A 94 3.67 15.68 -15.16
N GLY A 95 3.14 14.65 -14.51
CA GLY A 95 2.14 14.77 -13.44
C GLY A 95 2.77 14.75 -12.04
N GLN A 96 1.99 14.26 -11.07
CA GLN A 96 2.52 14.01 -9.73
C GLN A 96 3.63 12.94 -9.77
N PRO A 97 4.68 13.05 -8.93
CA PRO A 97 5.77 12.08 -8.94
C PRO A 97 5.28 10.66 -8.64
N SER A 98 5.82 9.66 -9.35
CA SER A 98 5.43 8.26 -9.22
C SER A 98 5.73 7.68 -7.84
N TYR A 99 6.78 8.18 -7.17
CA TYR A 99 7.13 7.77 -5.81
C TYR A 99 5.99 7.97 -4.80
N LEU A 100 5.02 8.85 -5.09
CA LEU A 100 3.82 9.03 -4.29
C LEU A 100 2.99 7.75 -4.23
N LEU A 101 2.71 7.17 -5.40
CA LEU A 101 1.96 5.92 -5.51
C LEU A 101 2.81 4.76 -4.99
N GLN A 102 4.09 4.72 -5.37
CA GLN A 102 4.99 3.65 -4.92
C GLN A 102 5.04 3.60 -3.39
N ASN A 103 5.09 4.73 -2.67
CA ASN A 103 5.10 4.75 -1.20
C ASN A 103 3.70 4.76 -0.55
N SER A 104 2.66 4.34 -1.27
CA SER A 104 1.31 4.16 -0.76
C SER A 104 1.05 2.71 -0.34
N TYR A 105 0.55 2.53 0.88
CA TYR A 105 0.24 1.21 1.44
C TYR A 105 -1.25 1.05 1.69
N PHE A 106 -1.74 -0.17 1.54
CA PHE A 106 -3.13 -0.56 1.74
C PHE A 106 -3.24 -2.01 2.17
N LYS A 107 -4.39 -2.39 2.72
CA LYS A 107 -4.69 -3.73 3.20
C LYS A 107 -5.99 -4.18 2.57
N VAL A 108 -6.08 -5.44 2.17
CA VAL A 108 -7.37 -6.02 1.81
C VAL A 108 -7.96 -6.63 3.07
N ALA A 109 -9.16 -6.18 3.44
CA ALA A 109 -9.91 -6.70 4.56
C ALA A 109 -11.18 -7.37 4.06
N GLN A 110 -11.61 -8.42 4.76
CA GLN A 110 -12.88 -9.08 4.50
C GLN A 110 -13.90 -8.64 5.56
N LEU A 111 -15.11 -8.29 5.13
CA LEU A 111 -16.25 -8.17 6.04
C LEU A 111 -16.59 -9.58 6.56
N GLY A 112 -16.89 -9.68 7.87
CA GLY A 112 -17.26 -10.97 8.46
C GLY A 112 -18.57 -11.52 7.89
N PRO A 113 -18.89 -12.80 8.15
CA PRO A 113 -20.17 -13.40 7.74
C PRO A 113 -21.37 -12.55 8.22
N PRO A 114 -22.43 -12.38 7.41
CA PRO A 114 -22.72 -13.09 6.15
C PRO A 114 -22.12 -12.45 4.88
N ASN A 115 -21.46 -11.30 4.99
CA ASN A 115 -20.98 -10.54 3.83
C ASN A 115 -19.55 -10.90 3.49
N THR A 116 -19.32 -11.78 2.52
CA THR A 116 -17.99 -12.10 1.96
C THR A 116 -17.42 -10.98 1.06
N GLN A 117 -17.74 -9.72 1.36
CA GLN A 117 -17.25 -8.57 0.62
C GLN A 117 -15.84 -8.21 1.08
N TYR A 118 -14.96 -7.94 0.11
CA TYR A 118 -13.62 -7.41 0.35
C TYR A 118 -13.63 -5.89 0.21
N PHE A 119 -12.88 -5.21 1.07
CA PHE A 119 -12.66 -3.78 0.97
C PHE A 119 -11.19 -3.44 1.17
N VAL A 120 -10.79 -2.29 0.65
CA VAL A 120 -9.45 -1.74 0.84
C VAL A 120 -9.45 -0.89 2.11
N ASP A 121 -8.64 -1.27 3.08
CA ASP A 121 -8.43 -0.58 4.34
C ASP A 121 -7.12 0.23 4.26
N MET A 122 -7.21 1.53 4.55
CA MET A 122 -6.09 2.46 4.53
C MET A 122 -6.34 3.63 5.46
N ASN A 123 -5.27 4.16 6.02
CA ASN A 123 -5.21 5.42 6.77
C ASN A 123 -4.44 6.43 5.94
N ILE A 124 -4.78 7.72 6.10
CA ILE A 124 -4.09 8.80 5.41
C ILE A 124 -2.97 9.34 6.28
N VAL A 125 -1.76 9.40 5.71
CA VAL A 125 -0.62 10.11 6.29
C VAL A 125 -0.61 11.52 5.72
N ARG A 126 -0.61 12.50 6.63
CA ARG A 126 -0.57 13.93 6.30
C ARG A 126 0.39 14.63 7.24
N SER A 127 1.19 15.53 6.68
CA SER A 127 2.02 16.46 7.43
C SER A 127 2.03 17.81 6.71
N CYS A 128 2.25 18.90 7.44
CA CYS A 128 2.38 20.25 6.86
C CYS A 128 3.66 20.43 6.05
N ILE A 129 4.67 19.58 6.26
CA ILE A 129 5.93 19.59 5.50
C ILE A 129 5.92 18.54 4.37
N LEU A 130 4.74 17.99 4.06
CA LEU A 130 4.50 17.16 2.88
C LEU A 130 3.48 17.86 1.98
N ARG A 131 3.81 17.95 0.70
CA ARG A 131 2.95 18.50 -0.34
C ARG A 131 1.81 17.53 -0.69
N TYR A 132 2.09 16.23 -0.61
CA TYR A 132 1.15 15.19 -0.98
C TYR A 132 0.62 14.42 0.24
N GLU A 133 -0.51 13.74 0.04
CA GLU A 133 -1.08 12.82 1.01
C GLU A 133 -0.64 11.40 0.66
N TYR A 134 -0.18 10.65 1.64
CA TYR A 134 0.23 9.25 1.47
C TYR A 134 -0.75 8.34 2.20
N THR A 135 -0.66 7.03 1.95
CA THR A 135 -1.49 6.03 2.63
C THR A 135 -0.67 5.02 3.41
N THR A 136 -1.22 4.56 4.53
CA THR A 136 -0.66 3.50 5.37
C THR A 136 -1.72 2.50 5.81
N THR A 137 -1.36 1.27 6.12
CA THR A 137 -2.26 0.27 6.73
C THR A 137 -2.20 0.26 8.24
N THR A 138 -1.11 0.77 8.82
CA THR A 138 -0.90 0.75 10.26
C THR A 138 -1.54 1.96 10.91
N ARG A 139 -2.04 1.78 12.13
CA ARG A 139 -2.18 2.93 13.01
C ARG A 139 -0.77 3.36 13.40
N PHE A 140 -0.55 4.66 13.62
CA PHE A 140 0.74 5.24 14.02
C PHE A 140 1.33 4.73 15.35
N TYR A 141 0.75 3.68 15.94
CA TYR A 141 1.24 3.00 17.14
C TYR A 141 2.09 1.75 16.84
N ASP A 142 2.14 1.31 15.58
CA ASP A 142 3.09 0.28 15.18
C ASP A 142 4.48 0.90 14.97
N HIS A 143 5.28 0.89 16.04
CA HIS A 143 6.62 1.47 16.09
C HIS A 143 7.59 0.94 15.02
N PHE A 144 7.34 -0.26 14.49
CA PHE A 144 8.19 -0.89 13.49
C PHE A 144 7.75 -0.63 12.05
N SER A 145 6.63 0.09 11.85
CA SER A 145 6.19 0.44 10.51
C SER A 145 6.99 1.62 9.94
N PHE A 146 7.28 1.58 8.65
CA PHE A 146 7.92 2.67 7.90
C PHE A 146 7.31 4.04 8.22
N TRP A 147 5.98 4.16 8.17
CA TRP A 147 5.32 5.45 8.43
C TRP A 147 5.38 5.89 9.90
N ALA A 148 5.62 4.99 10.86
CA ALA A 148 5.87 5.38 12.24
C ALA A 148 7.27 5.97 12.41
N SER A 149 8.31 5.39 11.78
CA SER A 149 9.67 5.96 11.80
C SER A 149 9.73 7.30 11.08
N VAL A 150 9.08 7.41 9.92
CA VAL A 150 8.97 8.65 9.16
C VAL A 150 8.18 9.71 9.92
N LYS A 151 7.10 9.34 10.62
CA LYS A 151 6.31 10.30 11.40
C LYS A 151 7.17 11.06 12.41
N GLN A 152 8.07 10.39 13.13
CA GLN A 152 8.94 11.07 14.09
C GLN A 152 9.85 12.09 13.38
N LYS A 153 10.49 11.69 12.28
CA LYS A 153 11.31 12.60 11.44
C LYS A 153 10.48 13.80 10.97
N LEU A 154 9.25 13.58 10.54
CA LEU A 154 8.36 14.64 10.05
C LEU A 154 7.92 15.59 11.16
N ASP A 155 7.65 15.08 12.35
CA ASP A 155 7.27 15.86 13.53
C ASP A 155 8.45 16.78 13.94
N ASP A 156 9.69 16.25 13.94
CA ASP A 156 10.92 16.99 14.27
C ASP A 156 11.26 18.07 13.23
N LEU A 157 11.11 17.76 11.94
CA LEU A 157 11.32 18.71 10.84
C LEU A 157 10.25 19.82 10.84
N THR A 158 9.00 19.46 11.14
CA THR A 158 7.93 20.46 11.30
C THR A 158 8.24 21.38 12.47
N HIS A 159 8.66 20.83 13.60
CA HIS A 159 9.03 21.61 14.76
C HIS A 159 10.15 22.61 14.43
N THR A 160 11.20 22.15 13.74
CA THR A 160 12.31 22.99 13.29
C THR A 160 11.82 24.14 12.40
N GLN A 161 10.99 23.87 11.40
CA GLN A 161 10.44 24.93 10.54
C GLN A 161 9.55 25.91 11.31
N LEU A 162 8.75 25.46 12.28
CA LEU A 162 7.94 26.37 13.10
C LEU A 162 8.78 27.30 13.97
N LEU A 163 9.97 26.88 14.39
CA LEU A 163 10.88 27.72 15.16
C LEU A 163 11.51 28.85 14.33
N GLU A 164 11.54 28.74 13.01
CA GLU A 164 12.00 29.81 12.12
C GLU A 164 11.04 31.01 12.10
N PHE A 165 9.78 30.80 12.49
CA PHE A 165 8.78 31.87 12.58
C PHE A 165 8.75 32.50 13.98
N PRO A 166 8.62 33.83 14.07
CA PRO A 166 8.23 34.51 15.30
C PRO A 166 6.98 33.88 15.92
N GLU A 167 6.93 33.79 17.24
CA GLU A 167 5.85 33.08 17.96
C GLU A 167 4.43 33.56 17.59
N ASN A 168 4.28 34.85 17.33
CA ASN A 168 3.05 35.51 16.91
C ASN A 168 2.69 35.30 15.42
N GLU A 169 3.64 34.87 14.59
CA GLU A 169 3.46 34.63 13.15
C GLU A 169 3.41 33.13 12.81
N ARG A 170 3.56 32.25 13.82
CA ARG A 170 3.54 30.81 13.59
C ARG A 170 2.18 30.37 13.03
N PRO A 171 2.19 29.58 11.94
CA PRO A 171 0.95 29.08 11.33
C PRO A 171 0.21 28.07 12.22
N MET A 172 0.89 27.49 13.21
CA MET A 172 0.32 26.54 14.16
C MET A 172 1.02 26.64 15.53
N PRO A 173 0.28 26.46 16.63
CA PRO A 173 0.84 26.53 17.98
C PRO A 173 1.72 25.31 18.28
N LEU A 174 2.89 25.56 18.89
CA LEU A 174 3.74 24.52 19.47
C LEU A 174 3.22 24.20 20.88
N GLN A 175 2.73 22.98 21.10
CA GLN A 175 2.39 22.51 22.45
C GLN A 175 3.47 21.56 22.95
N THR A 176 4.06 21.89 24.10
CA THR A 176 4.91 21.00 24.87
C THR A 176 4.03 20.16 25.80
N ARG A 177 4.12 18.83 25.72
CA ARG A 177 3.55 17.93 26.72
C ARG A 177 4.58 16.89 27.19
N ALA A 178 5.03 17.07 28.44
CA ALA A 178 5.58 16.05 29.34
C ALA A 178 6.91 15.37 28.87
N PRO A 179 7.57 14.50 29.68
CA PRO A 179 9.03 14.30 29.64
C PRO A 179 9.65 13.67 28.38
N SER A 180 8.83 13.25 27.41
CA SER A 180 9.26 12.48 26.24
C SER A 180 9.37 13.30 24.94
N GLY A 181 9.47 14.64 25.04
CA GLY A 181 9.69 15.52 23.89
C GLY A 181 8.45 16.28 23.40
N TYR A 182 8.64 17.04 22.32
CA TYR A 182 7.58 17.84 21.69
C TYR A 182 6.62 16.91 20.94
N LYS A 183 5.31 17.06 21.21
CA LYS A 183 4.27 16.37 20.46
C LYS A 183 3.38 17.43 19.85
N ILE A 184 3.58 17.69 18.57
CA ILE A 184 2.64 18.51 17.83
C ILE A 184 1.33 17.71 17.78
N GLU A 185 0.24 18.29 18.33
CA GLU A 185 -1.05 17.61 18.46
C GLU A 185 -1.74 17.58 17.07
N TYR A 186 -1.25 16.70 16.20
CA TYR A 186 -1.69 16.57 14.82
C TYR A 186 -3.02 15.85 14.72
N ASN A 187 -4.11 16.61 14.59
CA ASN A 187 -5.30 16.06 13.94
C ASN A 187 -5.12 16.20 12.42
N SER A 188 -4.88 15.07 11.73
CA SER A 188 -4.76 15.04 10.26
C SER A 188 -5.99 15.60 9.53
N ARG A 189 -7.13 15.72 10.21
CA ARG A 189 -8.35 16.36 9.69
C ARG A 189 -8.31 17.89 9.74
N THR A 190 -7.45 18.51 10.57
CA THR A 190 -7.38 19.98 10.72
C THR A 190 -6.29 20.65 9.91
N ILE A 191 -5.28 19.92 9.42
CA ILE A 191 -4.11 20.45 8.69
C ILE A 191 -4.54 21.30 7.47
N LYS A 192 -5.36 20.74 6.57
CA LYS A 192 -5.84 21.47 5.37
C LYS A 192 -6.86 22.56 5.66
N ARG A 193 -7.55 22.53 6.81
CA ARG A 193 -8.61 23.51 7.12
C ARG A 193 -8.08 24.80 7.75
N ARG A 194 -6.86 24.80 8.31
CA ARG A 194 -6.38 25.92 9.13
C ARG A 194 -5.00 26.46 8.75
N VAL A 195 -4.18 25.71 8.03
CA VAL A 195 -2.81 26.14 7.71
C VAL A 195 -2.78 26.62 6.26
N GLN A 196 -2.73 27.93 6.06
CA GLN A 196 -2.22 28.47 4.80
C GLN A 196 -0.73 28.10 4.71
N GLU A 197 -0.32 27.61 3.55
CA GLU A 197 1.08 27.26 3.28
C GLU A 197 1.97 28.49 3.51
N PRO A 198 2.85 28.48 4.52
CA PRO A 198 3.67 29.64 4.81
C PRO A 198 4.70 29.84 3.70
N LYS A 199 4.96 31.09 3.35
CA LYS A 199 5.95 31.41 2.33
C LYS A 199 7.34 30.99 2.81
N GLY A 200 8.06 30.18 2.01
CA GLY A 200 9.40 29.69 2.34
C GLY A 200 9.43 28.32 3.03
N TRP A 201 8.27 27.69 3.22
CA TRP A 201 8.16 26.35 3.79
C TRP A 201 8.81 25.30 2.89
N ILE A 202 9.58 24.39 3.48
CA ILE A 202 10.29 23.33 2.76
C ILE A 202 9.46 22.05 2.82
N PHE A 203 9.24 21.44 1.66
CA PHE A 203 8.61 20.13 1.54
C PHE A 203 9.65 19.03 1.42
N TYR A 204 9.39 17.90 2.05
CA TYR A 204 10.31 16.76 2.12
C TYR A 204 9.77 15.50 1.41
N ASP A 205 8.85 15.66 0.46
CA ASP A 205 8.33 14.53 -0.33
C ASP A 205 9.42 13.76 -1.08
N ASP A 206 10.48 14.46 -1.50
CA ASP A 206 11.67 13.91 -2.14
C ASP A 206 12.53 13.04 -1.21
N GLN A 207 12.40 13.20 0.10
CA GLN A 207 13.12 12.41 1.10
C GLN A 207 12.40 11.09 1.42
N ILE A 208 11.11 10.95 1.10
CA ILE A 208 10.32 9.75 1.39
C ILE A 208 10.95 8.49 0.78
N PRO A 209 11.38 8.46 -0.49
CA PRO A 209 12.05 7.29 -1.06
C PRO A 209 13.37 6.95 -0.37
N ILE A 210 14.15 7.98 0.00
CA ILE A 210 15.45 7.82 0.66
C ILE A 210 15.25 7.18 2.04
N TRP A 211 14.32 7.70 2.84
CA TRP A 211 13.98 7.12 4.14
C TRP A 211 13.40 5.72 4.03
N TYR A 212 12.75 5.39 2.91
CA TYR A 212 12.25 4.04 2.66
C TYR A 212 13.40 3.05 2.42
N GLU A 213 14.41 3.43 1.64
CA GLU A 213 15.61 2.62 1.45
C GLU A 213 16.40 2.42 2.75
N GLU A 214 16.51 3.46 3.58
CA GLU A 214 17.09 3.36 4.93
C GLU A 214 16.30 2.37 5.79
N TYR A 215 14.97 2.50 5.82
CA TYR A 215 14.10 1.62 6.57
C TYR A 215 14.26 0.15 6.16
N LEU A 216 14.40 -0.15 4.87
CA LEU A 216 14.62 -1.52 4.41
C LEU A 216 15.92 -2.11 4.95
N LYS A 217 16.99 -1.32 5.02
CA LYS A 217 18.28 -1.75 5.59
C LYS A 217 18.18 -2.02 7.08
N ASP A 218 17.48 -1.14 7.81
CA ASP A 218 17.25 -1.28 9.26
C ASP A 218 16.38 -2.51 9.57
N GLU A 219 15.34 -2.74 8.77
CA GLU A 219 14.45 -3.90 8.90
C GLU A 219 15.21 -5.22 8.65
N GLU A 220 16.05 -5.26 7.61
CA GLU A 220 16.89 -6.42 7.32
C GLU A 220 17.91 -6.70 8.43
N ALA A 221 18.49 -5.65 9.02
CA ALA A 221 19.38 -5.79 10.17
C ALA A 221 18.63 -6.34 11.40
N ARG A 222 17.40 -5.85 11.65
CA ARG A 222 16.58 -6.35 12.77
C ARG A 222 16.22 -7.81 12.59
N LEU A 223 15.77 -8.22 11.41
CA LEU A 223 15.41 -9.61 11.12
C LEU A 223 16.60 -10.55 11.26
N ARG A 224 17.80 -10.12 10.85
CA ARG A 224 19.04 -10.90 11.09
C ARG A 224 19.34 -11.06 12.57
N ALA A 225 19.23 -9.99 13.35
CA ALA A 225 19.45 -10.06 14.80
C ALA A 225 18.43 -10.97 15.51
N GLU A 226 17.16 -10.93 15.11
CA GLU A 226 16.12 -11.83 15.62
C GLU A 226 16.45 -13.30 15.32
N GLN A 227 16.89 -13.61 14.10
CA GLN A 227 17.30 -14.97 13.71
C GLN A 227 18.54 -15.46 14.48
N GLU A 228 19.54 -14.59 14.66
CA GLU A 228 20.75 -14.91 15.43
C GLU A 228 20.41 -15.18 16.91
N MET A 229 19.48 -14.43 17.49
CA MET A 229 18.99 -14.66 18.84
C MET A 229 18.23 -15.99 18.96
N GLU A 230 17.30 -16.28 18.05
CA GLU A 230 16.56 -17.55 18.05
C GLU A 230 17.51 -18.75 17.89
N GLN A 231 18.52 -18.62 17.03
CA GLN A 231 19.53 -19.65 16.85
C GLN A 231 20.38 -19.86 18.11
N ALA A 232 20.80 -18.77 18.77
CA ALA A 232 21.55 -18.86 20.02
C ALA A 232 20.71 -19.47 21.17
N GLU A 233 19.41 -19.17 21.25
CA GLU A 233 18.50 -19.78 22.21
C GLU A 233 18.32 -21.29 21.97
N LEU A 234 18.20 -21.69 20.70
CA LEU A 234 18.11 -23.11 20.32
C LEU A 234 19.39 -23.88 20.66
N GLU A 235 20.57 -23.29 20.41
CA GLU A 235 21.86 -23.90 20.74
C GLU A 235 22.05 -24.05 22.27
N LEU A 236 21.60 -23.08 23.07
CA LEU A 236 21.59 -23.17 24.54
C LEU A 236 20.64 -24.24 25.09
N HIS A 237 19.56 -24.57 24.37
CA HIS A 237 18.62 -25.63 24.73
C HIS A 237 19.11 -27.05 24.36
N ILE A 238 20.09 -27.16 23.46
CA ILE A 238 20.68 -28.45 23.05
C ILE A 238 21.86 -28.84 23.97
N ILE A 239 22.47 -27.87 24.65
CA ILE A 239 23.66 -28.07 25.51
C ILE A 239 23.30 -28.36 26.99
N ASN A 240 22.06 -28.08 27.42
CA ASN A 240 21.54 -28.43 28.74
C ASN A 240 20.63 -29.66 28.70
#